data_AF-A0A7I7P482-F1
#
_entry.id   AF-A0A7I7P482-F1
#
_cell.length_a   1.000
_cell.length_b   1.000
_cell.length_c   1.000
_cell.angle_alpha   90.00
_cell.angle_beta   90.00
_cell.angle_gamma   90.00
#
_symmetry.space_group_name_H-M   'P 1'
#
loop_
_entity.id
_entity.type
_entity.pdbx_description
1 polymer ?
#
loop_
_entity_poly.entity_id
_entity_poly.type
_entity_poly.pdbx_seq_one_letter_code
_entity_poly.pdbx_strand_id
1 'polypeptide(L)'
;MATADGFHPDFDEKTSNTTRSRVHHIKASEISSDTAQSDGLRRFAALSGSSVGAEKLWMGETHALPATASSNHHHGDSETAIYVRSGHPEFVFHDGAQEVRISTSPGDYIFIPPYLPHREENPDPTTPAEVVIARSTQEAVVVNLPALYPL
;
A
#
# COMPACT_ATOMS: atom_id res chain seq x y z
N MET A 1 6.13 15.00 51.99
CA MET A 1 6.99 13.94 51.39
C MET A 1 6.11 13.24 50.35
N ALA A 2 6.31 13.60 49.08
CA ALA A 2 6.82 12.70 48.01
C ALA A 2 5.72 11.72 47.53
N THR A 3 4.83 12.16 46.64
CA THR A 3 4.87 12.09 45.15
C THR A 3 4.56 10.69 44.64
N ALA A 4 3.44 10.60 43.92
CA ALA A 4 3.04 9.46 43.11
C ALA A 4 4.22 8.94 42.28
N ASP A 5 4.40 7.65 42.38
CA ASP A 5 5.47 6.83 41.85
C ASP A 5 5.34 6.83 40.31
N GLY A 6 5.95 7.83 39.68
CA GLY A 6 6.01 7.98 38.25
C GLY A 6 6.95 6.95 37.62
N PHE A 7 6.44 5.75 37.31
CA PHE A 7 6.95 4.92 36.22
C PHE A 7 5.97 3.79 35.84
N HIS A 8 4.69 4.11 35.67
CA HIS A 8 3.80 3.29 34.86
C HIS A 8 3.28 4.17 33.75
N PRO A 9 3.82 4.06 32.51
CA PRO A 9 3.00 4.44 31.39
C PRO A 9 1.86 3.43 31.37
N ASP A 10 0.69 3.84 31.86
CA ASP A 10 -0.56 3.29 31.36
C ASP A 10 -0.58 3.65 29.87
N PHE A 11 0.08 2.81 29.07
CA PHE A 11 -0.31 2.71 27.69
C PHE A 11 -1.75 2.24 27.77
N ASP A 12 -2.68 3.16 27.51
CA ASP A 12 -3.95 2.82 26.89
C ASP A 12 -3.59 2.12 25.57
N GLU A 13 -3.14 0.87 25.66
CA GLU A 13 -3.27 -0.10 24.61
C GLU A 13 -4.77 -0.17 24.38
N LYS A 14 -5.25 0.69 23.48
CA LYS A 14 -6.39 0.38 22.66
C LYS A 14 -5.99 -0.81 21.79
N THR A 15 -5.74 -1.96 22.41
CA THR A 15 -5.98 -3.25 21.79
C THR A 15 -7.46 -3.23 21.48
N SER A 16 -7.78 -2.72 20.29
CA SER A 16 -9.06 -2.94 19.64
C SER A 16 -9.21 -4.44 19.60
N ASN A 17 -9.90 -4.98 20.62
CA ASN A 17 -10.16 -6.40 20.76
C ASN A 17 -11.18 -6.73 19.67
N THR A 18 -10.66 -6.83 18.46
CA THR A 18 -11.42 -7.04 17.23
C THR A 18 -11.91 -8.46 17.31
N THR A 19 -13.14 -8.58 17.82
CA THR A 19 -13.76 -9.86 18.10
C THR A 19 -13.86 -10.64 16.79
N ARG A 20 -13.15 -11.78 16.69
CA ARG A 20 -13.21 -12.71 15.53
C ARG A 20 -14.58 -13.39 15.34
N SER A 21 -15.61 -12.91 16.03
CA SER A 21 -16.97 -13.42 16.03
C SER A 21 -17.93 -12.64 15.12
N ARG A 22 -17.44 -11.70 14.29
CA ARG A 22 -18.27 -10.90 13.39
C ARG A 22 -17.59 -10.58 12.07
N VAL A 23 -18.39 -10.28 11.06
CA VAL A 23 -17.93 -9.66 9.81
C VAL A 23 -17.74 -8.16 10.04
N HIS A 24 -16.64 -7.61 9.53
CA HIS A 24 -16.36 -6.18 9.58
C HIS A 24 -16.71 -5.53 8.24
N HIS A 25 -17.33 -4.35 8.30
CA HIS A 25 -17.67 -3.55 7.14
C HIS A 25 -17.12 -2.14 7.35
N ILE A 26 -16.32 -1.67 6.39
CA ILE A 26 -15.81 -0.30 6.31
C ILE A 26 -16.40 0.29 5.03
N LYS A 27 -17.10 1.43 5.14
CA LYS A 27 -17.60 2.11 3.94
C LYS A 27 -16.44 2.74 3.18
N ALA A 28 -16.56 2.85 1.87
CA ALA A 28 -15.57 3.56 1.05
C ALA A 28 -15.33 5.01 1.52
N SER A 29 -16.34 5.67 2.10
CA SER A 29 -16.23 7.02 2.67
C SER A 29 -15.52 7.09 4.03
N GLU A 30 -15.18 5.94 4.62
CA GLU A 30 -14.61 5.81 5.97
C GLU A 30 -13.16 5.28 5.92
N ILE A 31 -12.57 5.11 4.73
CA ILE A 31 -11.18 4.65 4.57
C ILE A 31 -10.21 5.70 5.15
N SER A 32 -9.16 5.21 5.81
CA SER A 32 -8.21 6.06 6.54
C SER A 32 -7.12 6.58 5.62
N SER A 33 -6.86 7.89 5.67
CA SER A 33 -5.69 8.52 5.03
C SER A 33 -4.43 8.50 5.91
N ASP A 34 -4.51 7.95 7.12
CA ASP A 34 -3.39 7.81 8.06
C ASP A 34 -2.45 6.69 7.60
N THR A 35 -1.79 6.93 6.47
CA THR A 35 -0.81 6.03 5.86
C THR A 35 0.35 6.87 5.31
N ALA A 36 1.50 6.24 5.09
CA ALA A 36 2.63 6.91 4.46
C ALA A 36 2.25 7.41 3.05
N GLN A 37 2.46 8.70 2.82
CA GLN A 37 2.19 9.37 1.55
C GLN A 37 3.50 9.67 0.84
N SER A 38 3.45 9.75 -0.49
CA SER A 38 4.55 10.23 -1.31
C SER A 38 4.01 11.20 -2.36
N ASP A 39 4.86 12.07 -2.88
CA ASP A 39 4.45 13.00 -3.92
C ASP A 39 3.79 12.26 -5.09
N GLY A 40 2.60 12.74 -5.48
CA GLY A 40 1.81 12.16 -6.57
C GLY A 40 1.06 10.86 -6.25
N LEU A 41 1.32 10.19 -5.13
CA LEU A 41 0.62 8.96 -4.74
C LEU A 41 -0.06 9.12 -3.38
N ARG A 42 -1.40 9.08 -3.40
CA ARG A 42 -2.23 9.10 -2.18
C ARG A 42 -2.67 7.70 -1.82
N ARG A 43 -2.45 7.28 -0.58
CA ARG A 43 -2.76 5.93 -0.08
C ARG A 43 -3.81 5.99 1.01
N PHE A 44 -4.73 5.03 0.98
CA PHE A 44 -5.82 4.90 1.93
C PHE A 44 -5.92 3.46 2.43
N ALA A 45 -6.06 3.28 3.74
CA ALA A 45 -6.29 1.96 4.35
C ALA A 45 -7.79 1.71 4.56
N ALA A 46 -8.28 0.56 4.09
CA ALA A 46 -9.64 0.09 4.37
C ALA A 46 -9.63 -1.04 5.41
N LEU A 47 -8.93 -2.14 5.11
CA LEU A 47 -8.84 -3.33 5.97
C LEU A 47 -7.40 -3.50 6.44
N SER A 48 -7.15 -3.32 7.73
CA SER A 48 -5.82 -3.45 8.35
C SER A 48 -5.94 -3.99 9.77
N GLY A 49 -4.80 -4.26 10.41
CA GLY A 49 -4.71 -4.54 11.84
C GLY A 49 -5.35 -3.43 12.68
N SER A 50 -5.10 -2.16 12.32
CA SER A 50 -5.65 -1.01 13.02
C SER A 50 -7.15 -0.80 12.79
N SER A 51 -7.68 -1.11 11.60
CA SER A 51 -9.11 -0.87 11.30
C SER A 51 -10.02 -2.03 11.73
N VAL A 52 -9.61 -3.26 11.43
CA VAL A 52 -10.46 -4.46 11.61
C VAL A 52 -9.73 -5.63 12.27
N GLY A 53 -8.51 -5.44 12.77
CA GLY A 53 -7.73 -6.51 13.41
C GLY A 53 -7.16 -7.53 12.44
N ALA A 54 -6.96 -7.16 11.18
CA ALA A 54 -6.36 -8.05 10.21
C ALA A 54 -4.89 -8.34 10.54
N GLU A 55 -4.50 -9.61 10.47
CA GLU A 55 -3.12 -10.03 10.79
C GLU A 55 -2.29 -10.30 9.54
N LYS A 56 -2.89 -10.95 8.54
CA LYS A 56 -2.18 -11.47 7.35
C LYS A 56 -2.40 -10.65 6.08
N LEU A 57 -3.37 -9.76 6.10
CA LEU A 57 -3.76 -8.99 4.93
C LEU A 57 -3.94 -7.55 5.33
N TRP A 58 -3.40 -6.65 4.53
CA TRP A 58 -3.75 -5.25 4.50
C TRP A 58 -4.40 -4.97 3.14
N MET A 59 -5.46 -4.18 3.10
CA MET A 59 -6.13 -3.80 1.87
C MET A 59 -6.56 -2.33 1.90
N GLY A 60 -6.39 -1.66 0.76
CA GLY A 60 -6.66 -0.24 0.64
C GLY A 60 -6.66 0.23 -0.80
N GLU A 61 -6.57 1.53 -0.98
CA GLU A 61 -6.54 2.18 -2.29
C GLU A 61 -5.27 3.02 -2.44
N THR A 62 -4.77 3.08 -3.67
CA THR A 62 -3.78 4.10 -4.08
C THR A 62 -4.34 4.90 -5.24
N HIS A 63 -4.28 6.22 -5.11
CA HIS A 63 -4.65 7.17 -6.16
C HIS A 63 -3.36 7.79 -6.68
N ALA A 64 -3.02 7.48 -7.92
CA ALA A 64 -1.90 8.07 -8.63
C ALA A 64 -2.37 9.30 -9.39
N LEU A 65 -1.79 10.45 -9.07
CA LEU A 65 -2.08 11.70 -9.78
C LEU A 65 -1.63 11.61 -11.25
N PRO A 66 -2.16 12.49 -12.12
CA PRO A 66 -1.68 12.57 -13.50
C PRO A 66 -0.17 12.81 -13.59
N ALA A 67 0.45 12.29 -14.65
CA ALA A 67 1.88 12.43 -14.96
C ALA A 67 2.81 12.14 -13.76
N THR A 68 2.49 11.12 -12.97
CA THR A 68 3.23 10.75 -11.76
C THR A 68 3.99 9.45 -11.97
N ALA A 69 5.19 9.37 -11.38
CA ALA A 69 5.94 8.13 -11.23
C ALA A 69 6.41 7.99 -9.79
N SER A 70 6.32 6.78 -9.24
CA SER A 70 6.95 6.46 -7.96
C SER A 70 8.48 6.46 -8.09
N SER A 71 9.19 6.48 -6.96
CA SER A 71 10.61 6.08 -6.95
C SER A 71 10.74 4.59 -7.28
N ASN A 72 11.90 4.18 -7.78
CA ASN A 72 12.26 2.76 -7.87
C ASN A 72 12.35 2.17 -6.46
N HIS A 73 11.69 1.06 -6.21
CA HIS A 73 11.67 0.46 -4.88
C HIS A 73 11.30 -1.03 -4.91
N HIS A 74 11.40 -1.69 -3.76
CA HIS A 74 10.77 -3.00 -3.54
C HIS A 74 10.07 -3.03 -2.17
N HIS A 75 9.21 -4.03 -1.96
CA HIS A 75 8.40 -4.17 -0.74
C HIS A 75 8.92 -5.21 0.25
N GLY A 76 10.24 -5.43 0.28
CA GLY A 76 10.84 -6.49 1.10
C GLY A 76 10.20 -7.86 0.83
N ASP A 77 9.77 -8.53 1.89
CA ASP A 77 9.12 -9.85 1.87
C ASP A 77 7.61 -9.79 1.55
N SER A 78 7.03 -8.61 1.35
CA SER A 78 5.61 -8.46 1.06
C SER A 78 5.26 -8.95 -0.35
N GLU A 79 4.21 -9.75 -0.42
CA GLU A 79 3.45 -9.97 -1.67
C GLU A 79 2.47 -8.82 -1.85
N THR A 80 2.33 -8.31 -3.07
CA THR A 80 1.40 -7.24 -3.40
C THR A 80 0.50 -7.66 -4.57
N ALA A 81 -0.81 -7.61 -4.36
CA ALA A 81 -1.82 -7.81 -5.38
C ALA A 81 -2.58 -6.50 -5.62
N ILE A 82 -2.83 -6.18 -6.89
CA ILE A 82 -3.43 -4.91 -7.30
C ILE A 82 -4.56 -5.20 -8.27
N TYR A 83 -5.68 -4.49 -8.09
CA TYR A 83 -6.78 -4.44 -9.04
C TYR A 83 -6.95 -3.02 -9.55
N VAL A 84 -6.98 -2.84 -10.87
CA VAL A 84 -7.12 -1.52 -11.49
C VAL A 84 -8.58 -1.13 -11.50
N ARG A 85 -8.94 -0.11 -10.70
CA ARG A 85 -10.31 0.37 -10.57
C ARG A 85 -10.64 1.41 -11.65
N SER A 86 -9.74 2.34 -11.92
CA SER A 86 -9.91 3.39 -12.93
C SER A 86 -8.55 3.91 -13.43
N GLY A 87 -8.55 4.57 -14.59
CA GLY A 87 -7.33 5.04 -15.26
C GLY A 87 -6.53 3.90 -15.91
N HIS A 88 -5.29 4.22 -16.33
CA HIS A 88 -4.40 3.30 -17.05
C HIS A 88 -2.98 3.37 -16.46
N PRO A 89 -2.78 2.94 -15.21
CA PRO A 89 -1.45 2.93 -14.62
C PRO A 89 -0.57 1.88 -15.31
N GLU A 90 0.73 2.08 -15.17
CA GLU A 90 1.75 1.20 -15.73
C GLU A 90 2.71 0.74 -14.64
N PHE A 91 3.13 -0.51 -14.72
CA PHE A 91 4.05 -1.14 -13.77
C PHE A 91 5.35 -1.47 -14.48
N VAL A 92 6.46 -0.93 -14.00
CA VAL A 92 7.76 -1.06 -14.65
C VAL A 92 8.73 -1.82 -13.74
N PHE A 93 9.37 -2.85 -14.28
CA PHE A 93 10.38 -3.67 -13.61
C PHE A 93 11.49 -4.03 -14.62
N HIS A 94 12.58 -4.65 -14.18
CA HIS A 94 13.64 -5.13 -15.09
C HIS A 94 13.61 -6.66 -15.18
N ASP A 95 13.52 -7.22 -16.39
CA ASP A 95 13.30 -8.67 -16.62
C ASP A 95 14.58 -9.51 -16.74
N GLY A 96 15.74 -8.85 -16.71
CA GLY A 96 17.07 -9.47 -16.88
C GLY A 96 17.76 -9.04 -18.16
N ALA A 97 17.00 -8.55 -19.14
CA ALA A 97 17.51 -7.98 -20.38
C ALA A 97 17.26 -6.48 -20.48
N GLN A 98 16.09 -6.02 -20.04
CA GLN A 98 15.66 -4.62 -20.18
C GLN A 98 14.61 -4.24 -19.14
N GLU A 99 14.30 -2.94 -19.05
CA GLU A 99 13.08 -2.49 -18.40
C GLU A 99 11.85 -2.93 -19.21
N VAL A 100 10.92 -3.57 -18.54
CA VAL A 100 9.64 -4.01 -19.09
C VAL A 100 8.53 -3.21 -18.42
N ARG A 101 7.60 -2.76 -19.26
CA ARG A 101 6.42 -2.00 -18.86
C ARG A 101 5.17 -2.80 -19.11
N ILE A 102 4.35 -2.92 -18.08
CA ILE A 102 3.03 -3.55 -18.16
C ILE A 102 1.99 -2.42 -18.10
N SER A 103 1.40 -2.12 -19.25
CA SER A 103 0.28 -1.18 -19.34
C SER A 103 -1.02 -1.89 -18.98
N THR A 104 -1.85 -1.26 -18.15
CA THR A 104 -3.07 -1.86 -17.61
C THR A 104 -4.31 -1.02 -17.90
N SER A 105 -5.48 -1.65 -17.81
CA SER A 105 -6.79 -1.03 -17.97
C SER A 105 -7.70 -1.38 -16.78
N PRO A 106 -8.80 -0.63 -16.56
CA PRO A 106 -9.76 -0.96 -15.52
C PRO A 106 -10.28 -2.41 -15.66
N GLY A 107 -10.21 -3.18 -14.58
CA GLY A 107 -10.53 -4.60 -14.57
C GLY A 107 -9.31 -5.54 -14.53
N ASP A 108 -8.11 -5.03 -14.80
CA ASP A 108 -6.88 -5.83 -14.78
C ASP A 108 -6.36 -6.10 -13.37
N TYR A 109 -5.61 -7.19 -13.24
CA TYR A 109 -4.96 -7.62 -12.01
C TYR A 109 -3.45 -7.65 -12.18
N ILE A 110 -2.72 -7.19 -11.17
CA ILE A 110 -1.26 -7.21 -11.12
C ILE A 110 -0.82 -7.89 -9.84
N PHE A 111 0.24 -8.70 -9.95
CA PHE A 111 0.93 -9.29 -8.82
C PHE A 111 2.39 -8.86 -8.86
N ILE A 112 2.88 -8.34 -7.74
CA ILE A 112 4.28 -7.95 -7.56
C ILE A 112 4.84 -8.89 -6.50
N PRO A 113 5.80 -9.78 -6.87
CA PRO A 113 6.40 -10.71 -5.93
C PRO A 113 7.34 -9.97 -4.96
N PRO A 114 7.66 -10.60 -3.82
CA PRO A 114 8.62 -10.08 -2.87
C PRO A 114 9.95 -9.70 -3.53
N TYR A 115 10.56 -8.65 -3.01
CA TYR A 115 11.86 -8.10 -3.40
C TYR A 115 12.00 -7.56 -4.83
N LEU A 116 11.02 -7.74 -5.72
CA LEU A 116 11.14 -7.28 -7.10
C LEU A 116 11.27 -5.76 -7.17
N PRO A 117 12.39 -5.21 -7.68
CA PRO A 117 12.50 -3.79 -7.95
C PRO A 117 11.49 -3.36 -9.01
N HIS A 118 10.65 -2.39 -8.67
CA HIS A 118 9.67 -1.84 -9.59
C HIS A 118 9.38 -0.37 -9.30
N ARG A 119 8.60 0.24 -10.20
CA ARG A 119 7.93 1.53 -9.99
C ARG A 119 6.55 1.51 -10.62
N GLU A 120 5.63 2.24 -10.02
CA GLU A 120 4.31 2.52 -10.60
C GLU A 120 4.28 3.90 -11.24
N GLU A 121 3.65 3.97 -12.41
CA GLU A 121 3.49 5.20 -13.16
C GLU A 121 2.03 5.41 -13.54
N ASN A 122 1.62 6.68 -13.57
CA ASN A 122 0.42 7.13 -14.27
C ASN A 122 0.84 8.11 -15.37
N PRO A 123 1.01 7.64 -16.62
CA PRO A 123 1.48 8.48 -17.72
C PRO A 123 0.40 9.44 -18.25
N ASP A 124 -0.88 9.25 -17.90
CA ASP A 124 -1.94 10.15 -18.36
C ASP A 124 -1.71 11.57 -17.80
N PRO A 125 -1.67 12.61 -18.64
CA PRO A 125 -1.36 13.98 -18.21
C PRO A 125 -2.50 14.66 -17.46
N THR A 126 -3.71 14.07 -17.45
CA THR A 126 -4.92 14.72 -16.95
C THR A 126 -5.78 13.86 -16.03
N THR A 127 -5.74 12.54 -16.19
CA THR A 127 -6.64 11.61 -15.51
C THR A 127 -5.87 10.87 -14.41
N PRO A 128 -6.33 10.88 -13.15
CA PRO A 128 -5.75 10.04 -12.12
C PRO A 128 -6.04 8.56 -12.39
N ALA A 129 -5.16 7.69 -11.90
CA ALA A 129 -5.40 6.26 -11.84
C ALA A 129 -5.71 5.84 -10.40
N GLU A 130 -6.70 4.97 -10.22
CA GLU A 130 -7.06 4.44 -8.91
C GLU A 130 -6.91 2.92 -8.93
N VAL A 131 -6.19 2.40 -7.95
CA VAL A 131 -5.98 0.97 -7.77
C VAL A 131 -6.37 0.53 -6.37
N VAL A 132 -6.92 -0.66 -6.27
CA VAL A 132 -7.14 -1.37 -5.00
C VAL A 132 -5.94 -2.26 -4.77
N ILE A 133 -5.30 -2.16 -3.61
CA ILE A 133 -4.09 -2.90 -3.29
C ILE A 133 -4.36 -3.79 -2.09
N ALA A 134 -3.94 -5.04 -2.17
CA ALA A 134 -3.81 -5.95 -1.06
C ALA A 134 -2.33 -6.35 -0.88
N ARG A 135 -1.87 -6.42 0.37
CA ARG A 135 -0.52 -6.88 0.69
C ARG A 135 -0.50 -7.83 1.88
N SER A 136 0.52 -8.68 1.96
CA SER A 136 0.66 -9.69 3.01
C SER A 136 1.19 -9.13 4.35
N THR A 137 1.71 -7.90 4.37
CA THR A 137 2.23 -7.24 5.59
C THR A 137 1.28 -6.13 6.09
N GLN A 138 1.19 -5.96 7.41
CA GLN A 138 0.44 -4.83 7.99
C GLN A 138 1.16 -3.51 7.76
N GLU A 139 2.46 -3.49 8.05
CA GLU A 139 3.32 -2.33 7.82
C GLU A 139 3.69 -2.19 6.35
N ALA A 140 3.80 -0.94 5.89
CA ALA A 140 4.25 -0.63 4.54
C ALA A 140 5.76 -0.78 4.46
N VAL A 141 6.23 -1.84 3.80
CA VAL A 141 7.64 -2.00 3.49
C VAL A 141 7.93 -1.29 2.16
N VAL A 142 8.82 -0.29 2.20
CA VAL A 142 9.30 0.42 1.02
C VAL A 142 10.79 0.61 1.17
N VAL A 143 11.57 -0.05 0.31
CA VAL A 143 13.02 0.12 0.22
C VAL A 143 13.32 0.84 -1.09
N ASN A 144 13.69 2.12 -1.00
CA ASN A 144 14.02 2.93 -2.17
C ASN A 144 15.36 2.49 -2.79
N LEU A 145 15.40 2.47 -4.11
CA LEU A 145 16.52 2.01 -4.92
C LEU A 145 16.96 3.10 -5.91
N PRO A 146 18.25 3.17 -6.26
CA PRO A 146 18.72 4.13 -7.26
C PRO A 146 18.31 3.75 -8.69
N ALA A 147 18.06 2.47 -8.96
CA ALA A 147 17.71 1.94 -10.28
C ALA A 147 16.89 0.66 -10.16
N LEU A 148 16.17 0.29 -11.23
CA LEU A 148 15.62 -1.05 -11.40
C LEU A 148 16.73 -2.01 -11.83
N TYR A 149 16.77 -3.19 -11.22
CA TYR A 149 17.71 -4.25 -11.55
C TYR A 149 16.98 -5.59 -11.53
N PRO A 150 17.47 -6.59 -12.27
CA PRO A 150 16.87 -7.92 -12.24
C PRO A 150 17.21 -8.64 -10.92
N LEU A 151 16.25 -9.43 -10.43
CA LEU A 151 16.47 -10.36 -9.31
C LEU A 151 17.26 -11.60 -9.73
#